data_AF-A0A934ZH51-F1
#
_entry.id   AF-A0A934ZH51-F1
#
_cell.length_a   1.000
_cell.length_b   1.000
_cell.length_c   1.000
_cell.angle_alpha   90.00
_cell.angle_beta   90.00
_cell.angle_gamma   90.00
#
_symmetry.space_group_name_H-M   'P 1'
#
loop_
_entity.id
_entity.type
_entity.pdbx_description
1 polymer ?
#
loop_
_entity_poly.entity_id
_entity_poly.type
_entity_poly.pdbx_seq_one_letter_code
_entity_poly.pdbx_strand_id
1 'polypeptide(L)'
;MAELNALSTEDRVAIDRVFERLSGRTHYEVLAVAPDSSWEAITQAVRDLRKRMDVTRFVGVPTEEYSRRVELVLRALDQAVEVLGDPVRRFLYDQQLRRGEGRREETPPPLRPAVTPVPRRPSGAPPRVEPASQAPDAVAPPLVVESPLVVPAPLRKDPPAGSVGSSAPGPRSSSSRPSMIPPPLGGGGRLGSVAPIPMLAAPSAERRDLDALLVEVERIAVSVQFCIAQVLDPQAARVSALQNAGQALADTRSALASIQARRDEEAGRWHEATANWLRATRARPRDAVLLARLAECHHRMGDLQAADDAARRALAVDTGCEAAKAVLTALSRR
;
A
#
# COMPACT_ATOMS: atom_id res chain seq x y z
N MET A 1 -44.28 -2.05 -48.70
CA MET A 1 -43.84 -3.44 -48.48
C MET A 1 -42.56 -3.55 -47.62
N ALA A 2 -42.24 -2.59 -46.75
CA ALA A 2 -41.00 -2.59 -45.96
C ALA A 2 -41.20 -2.82 -44.44
N GLU A 3 -42.42 -3.12 -43.99
CA GLU A 3 -42.73 -3.22 -42.55
C GLU A 3 -42.59 -4.62 -41.96
N LEU A 4 -42.29 -5.65 -42.76
CA LEU A 4 -42.28 -7.05 -42.32
C LEU A 4 -41.01 -7.51 -41.56
N ASN A 5 -40.02 -6.63 -41.37
CA ASN A 5 -38.80 -6.95 -40.61
C ASN A 5 -38.68 -6.18 -39.27
N ALA A 6 -39.78 -5.61 -38.81
CA ALA A 6 -39.86 -4.91 -37.54
C ALA A 6 -39.71 -5.89 -36.36
N LEU A 7 -38.74 -5.61 -35.47
CA LEU A 7 -38.59 -6.29 -34.17
C LEU A 7 -39.96 -6.40 -33.47
N SER A 8 -40.26 -7.57 -32.87
CA SER A 8 -41.51 -7.78 -32.13
C SER A 8 -41.75 -6.68 -31.09
N THR A 9 -43.01 -6.27 -30.91
CA THR A 9 -43.38 -5.26 -29.90
C THR A 9 -42.97 -5.66 -28.50
N GLU A 10 -43.04 -6.96 -28.18
CA GLU A 10 -42.60 -7.51 -26.90
C GLU A 10 -41.08 -7.34 -26.69
N ASP A 11 -40.29 -7.62 -27.72
CA ASP A 11 -38.82 -7.48 -27.68
C ASP A 11 -38.40 -6.01 -27.55
N ARG A 12 -39.11 -5.09 -28.22
CA ARG A 12 -38.85 -3.64 -28.08
C ARG A 12 -39.07 -3.18 -26.65
N VAL A 13 -40.20 -3.56 -26.06
CA VAL A 13 -40.51 -3.22 -24.65
C VAL A 13 -39.49 -3.86 -23.70
N ALA A 14 -39.02 -5.07 -23.99
CA ALA A 14 -37.99 -5.72 -23.19
C ALA A 14 -36.64 -4.97 -23.25
N ILE A 15 -36.20 -4.57 -24.46
CA ILE A 15 -34.96 -3.79 -24.64
C ILE A 15 -35.09 -2.43 -23.93
N ASP A 16 -36.22 -1.74 -24.11
CA ASP A 16 -36.43 -0.41 -23.53
C ASP A 16 -36.43 -0.45 -22.00
N ARG A 17 -37.07 -1.44 -21.38
CA ARG A 17 -37.02 -1.63 -19.92
C ARG A 17 -35.62 -1.91 -19.38
N VAL A 18 -34.76 -2.59 -20.14
CA VAL A 18 -33.38 -2.82 -19.73
C VAL A 18 -32.55 -1.57 -19.93
N PHE A 19 -32.77 -0.86 -21.04
CA PHE A 19 -32.09 0.37 -21.39
C PHE A 19 -32.41 1.52 -20.41
N GLU A 20 -33.68 1.69 -20.03
CA GLU A 20 -34.10 2.67 -19.01
C GLU A 20 -33.44 2.43 -17.65
N ARG A 21 -33.14 1.16 -17.32
CA ARG A 21 -32.39 0.82 -16.11
C ARG A 21 -30.91 1.23 -16.19
N LEU A 22 -30.35 1.49 -17.37
CA LEU A 22 -28.97 2.00 -17.49
C LEU A 22 -28.88 3.50 -17.19
N SER A 23 -29.94 4.27 -17.45
CA SER A 23 -29.91 5.73 -17.52
C SER A 23 -29.57 6.47 -16.22
N GLY A 24 -29.59 5.80 -15.07
CA GLY A 24 -29.38 6.48 -13.78
C GLY A 24 -28.85 5.63 -12.64
N ARG A 25 -28.52 4.37 -12.87
CA ARG A 25 -28.52 3.36 -11.81
C ARG A 25 -27.20 2.65 -11.63
N THR A 26 -27.06 2.06 -10.46
CA THR A 26 -25.88 1.33 -10.00
C THR A 26 -25.70 0.01 -10.77
N HIS A 27 -24.49 -0.58 -10.74
CA HIS A 27 -24.24 -1.88 -11.37
C HIS A 27 -25.17 -2.98 -10.84
N TYR A 28 -25.62 -2.87 -9.57
CA TYR A 28 -26.58 -3.78 -8.95
C TYR A 28 -27.97 -3.71 -9.60
N GLU A 29 -28.45 -2.50 -9.86
CA GLU A 29 -29.77 -2.28 -10.45
C GLU A 29 -29.85 -2.66 -11.94
N VAL A 30 -28.76 -2.47 -12.68
CA VAL A 30 -28.64 -2.95 -14.07
C VAL A 30 -28.85 -4.47 -14.11
N LEU A 31 -28.24 -5.18 -13.16
CA LEU A 31 -28.37 -6.62 -13.00
C LEU A 31 -29.67 -7.06 -12.29
N ALA A 32 -30.43 -6.12 -11.72
CA ALA A 32 -31.57 -6.38 -10.85
C ALA A 32 -31.25 -7.33 -9.67
N VAL A 33 -30.07 -7.15 -9.08
CA VAL A 33 -29.63 -7.88 -7.88
C VAL A 33 -29.49 -6.94 -6.69
N ALA A 34 -29.62 -7.47 -5.48
CA ALA A 34 -29.38 -6.69 -4.26
C ALA A 34 -27.88 -6.44 -4.03
N PRO A 35 -27.46 -5.35 -3.35
CA PRO A 35 -26.04 -5.04 -3.11
C PRO A 35 -25.29 -6.11 -2.28
N ASP A 36 -26.01 -6.88 -1.47
CA ASP A 36 -25.51 -7.98 -0.65
C ASP A 36 -25.51 -9.34 -1.38
N SER A 37 -25.89 -9.36 -2.66
CA SER A 37 -25.97 -10.60 -3.44
C SER A 37 -24.62 -11.31 -3.51
N SER A 38 -24.68 -12.65 -3.43
CA SER A 38 -23.53 -13.52 -3.63
C SER A 38 -23.01 -13.42 -5.06
N TRP A 39 -21.75 -13.79 -5.26
CA TRP A 39 -21.13 -13.83 -6.58
C TRP A 39 -21.88 -14.76 -7.56
N GLU A 40 -22.43 -15.87 -7.06
CA GLU A 40 -23.23 -16.81 -7.86
C GLU A 40 -24.51 -16.17 -8.38
N ALA A 41 -25.21 -15.40 -7.54
CA ALA A 41 -26.42 -14.68 -7.93
C ALA A 41 -26.12 -13.61 -8.99
N ILE A 42 -25.00 -12.89 -8.85
CA ILE A 42 -24.53 -11.90 -9.83
C ILE A 42 -24.22 -12.58 -11.17
N THR A 43 -23.49 -13.70 -11.16
CA THR A 43 -23.12 -14.43 -12.37
C THR A 43 -24.35 -15.00 -13.07
N GLN A 44 -25.31 -15.52 -12.31
CA GLN A 44 -26.57 -16.03 -12.84
C GLN A 44 -27.41 -14.92 -13.49
N ALA A 45 -27.54 -13.76 -12.82
CA ALA A 45 -28.26 -12.60 -13.37
C ALA A 45 -27.62 -12.09 -14.68
N VAL A 46 -26.29 -12.04 -14.75
CA VAL A 46 -25.55 -11.66 -15.98
C VAL A 46 -25.84 -12.65 -17.10
N ARG A 47 -25.77 -13.96 -16.81
CA ARG A 47 -26.02 -15.03 -17.79
C ARG A 47 -27.44 -14.92 -18.34
N ASP A 48 -28.42 -14.75 -17.46
CA ASP A 48 -29.83 -14.63 -17.82
C ASP A 48 -30.10 -13.37 -18.66
N LEU A 49 -29.47 -12.25 -18.31
CA LEU A 49 -29.65 -10.99 -19.04
C LEU A 49 -28.96 -11.03 -20.42
N ARG A 50 -27.76 -11.61 -20.53
CA ARG A 50 -27.10 -11.84 -21.84
C ARG A 50 -27.94 -12.72 -22.74
N LYS A 51 -28.49 -13.82 -22.21
CA LYS A 51 -29.38 -14.72 -22.96
C LYS A 51 -30.63 -14.00 -23.46
N ARG A 52 -31.14 -13.02 -22.71
CA ARG A 52 -32.29 -12.21 -23.11
C ARG A 52 -31.94 -11.17 -24.17
N MET A 53 -30.73 -10.62 -24.15
CA MET A 53 -30.24 -9.58 -25.06
C MET A 53 -29.46 -10.13 -26.27
N ASP A 54 -29.45 -11.45 -26.46
CA ASP A 54 -28.80 -12.08 -27.60
C ASP A 54 -29.52 -11.69 -28.89
N VAL A 55 -28.79 -11.04 -29.79
CA VAL A 55 -29.33 -10.51 -31.06
C VAL A 55 -29.89 -11.63 -31.93
N THR A 56 -29.36 -12.85 -31.81
CA THR A 56 -29.82 -14.03 -32.56
C THR A 56 -31.22 -14.50 -32.16
N ARG A 57 -31.71 -14.10 -30.99
CA ARG A 57 -33.04 -14.46 -30.49
C ARG A 57 -34.15 -13.64 -31.13
N PHE A 58 -33.85 -12.42 -31.59
CA PHE A 58 -34.88 -11.54 -32.14
C PHE A 58 -35.32 -12.01 -33.52
N VAL A 59 -36.64 -12.11 -33.71
CA VAL A 59 -37.22 -12.41 -35.03
C VAL A 59 -37.29 -11.11 -35.82
N GLY A 60 -36.37 -10.94 -36.77
CA GLY A 60 -36.26 -9.74 -37.60
C GLY A 60 -34.94 -8.99 -37.39
N VAL A 61 -34.61 -8.09 -38.32
CA VAL A 61 -33.40 -7.25 -38.22
C VAL A 61 -33.73 -6.07 -37.30
N PRO A 62 -33.04 -5.91 -36.15
CA PRO A 62 -33.27 -4.75 -35.30
C PRO A 62 -33.00 -3.46 -36.07
N THR A 63 -33.83 -2.45 -35.86
CA THR A 63 -33.52 -1.09 -36.31
C THR A 63 -32.17 -0.67 -35.71
N GLU A 64 -31.38 0.12 -36.44
CA GLU A 64 -30.06 0.59 -36.00
C GLU A 64 -30.09 1.20 -34.58
N GLU A 65 -31.16 1.90 -34.23
CA GLU A 65 -31.37 2.46 -32.90
C GLU A 65 -31.43 1.38 -31.80
N TYR A 66 -32.17 0.29 -32.01
CA TYR A 66 -32.28 -0.81 -31.05
C TYR A 66 -30.98 -1.62 -30.97
N SER A 67 -30.28 -1.80 -32.10
CA SER A 67 -28.93 -2.41 -32.09
C SER A 67 -27.98 -1.63 -31.18
N ARG A 68 -27.95 -0.30 -31.31
CA ARG A 68 -27.13 0.57 -30.44
C ARG A 68 -27.56 0.47 -28.98
N ARG A 69 -28.87 0.39 -28.68
CA ARG A 69 -29.35 0.20 -27.30
C ARG A 69 -28.87 -1.14 -26.72
N VAL A 70 -28.98 -2.23 -27.48
CA VAL A 70 -28.51 -3.56 -27.06
C VAL A 70 -27.00 -3.56 -26.83
N GLU A 71 -26.21 -2.95 -27.71
CA GLU A 71 -24.76 -2.82 -27.53
C GLU A 71 -24.40 -2.06 -26.25
N LEU A 72 -25.11 -0.96 -25.95
CA LEU A 72 -24.90 -0.20 -24.71
C LEU A 72 -25.23 -1.02 -23.47
N VAL A 73 -26.31 -1.83 -23.52
CA VAL A 73 -26.65 -2.78 -22.45
C VAL A 73 -25.55 -3.80 -22.25
N LEU A 74 -25.08 -4.45 -23.32
CA LEU A 74 -24.03 -5.47 -23.22
C LEU A 74 -22.72 -4.89 -22.69
N ARG A 75 -22.34 -3.69 -23.13
CA ARG A 75 -21.16 -2.99 -22.63
C ARG A 75 -21.28 -2.64 -21.14
N ALA A 76 -22.45 -2.19 -20.70
CA ALA A 76 -22.69 -1.92 -19.27
C ALA A 76 -22.65 -3.20 -18.43
N LEU A 77 -23.07 -4.34 -19.00
CA LEU A 77 -22.96 -5.64 -18.34
C LEU A 77 -21.51 -6.11 -18.22
N ASP A 78 -20.68 -5.92 -19.25
CA ASP A 78 -19.24 -6.20 -19.17
C ASP A 78 -18.59 -5.40 -18.03
N GLN A 79 -18.89 -4.10 -17.95
CA GLN A 79 -18.38 -3.24 -16.88
C GLN A 79 -18.88 -3.68 -15.50
N ALA A 80 -20.16 -4.02 -15.36
CA ALA A 80 -20.72 -4.50 -14.10
C ALA A 80 -20.03 -5.79 -13.63
N VAL A 81 -19.77 -6.74 -14.53
CA VAL A 81 -19.05 -7.99 -14.22
C VAL A 81 -17.61 -7.71 -13.82
N GLU A 82 -16.92 -6.83 -14.55
CA GLU A 82 -15.54 -6.46 -14.27
C GLU A 82 -15.38 -5.82 -12.88
N VAL A 83 -16.33 -4.96 -12.49
CA VAL A 83 -16.30 -4.29 -11.18
C VAL A 83 -16.75 -5.22 -10.06
N LEU A 84 -17.84 -5.97 -10.26
CA LEU A 84 -18.44 -6.79 -9.21
C LEU A 84 -17.78 -8.17 -9.04
N GLY A 85 -17.01 -8.64 -10.03
CA GLY A 85 -16.33 -9.94 -10.01
C GLY A 85 -15.02 -9.98 -9.25
N ASP A 86 -14.39 -8.83 -9.05
CA ASP A 86 -13.23 -8.70 -8.16
C ASP A 86 -13.70 -8.16 -6.79
N PRO A 87 -13.50 -8.92 -5.68
CA PRO A 87 -13.88 -8.48 -4.34
C PRO A 87 -13.32 -7.10 -3.95
N VAL A 88 -12.11 -6.78 -4.40
CA VAL A 88 -11.46 -5.50 -4.10
C VAL A 88 -12.11 -4.37 -4.87
N ARG A 89 -12.37 -4.56 -6.18
CA ARG A 89 -13.05 -3.56 -7.01
C ARG A 89 -14.49 -3.32 -6.54
N ARG A 90 -15.20 -4.39 -6.17
CA ARG A 90 -16.55 -4.30 -5.58
C ARG A 90 -16.53 -3.46 -4.31
N PHE A 91 -15.61 -3.71 -3.38
CA PHE A 91 -15.50 -2.92 -2.15
C PHE A 91 -15.24 -1.43 -2.41
N LEU A 92 -14.35 -1.11 -3.35
CA LEU A 92 -14.07 0.28 -3.73
C LEU A 92 -15.29 0.94 -4.38
N TYR A 93 -16.00 0.20 -5.23
CA TYR A 93 -17.25 0.66 -5.85
C TYR A 93 -18.32 0.95 -4.79
N ASP A 94 -18.51 0.05 -3.83
CA ASP A 94 -19.45 0.22 -2.72
C ASP A 94 -19.10 1.43 -1.85
N GLN A 95 -17.80 1.66 -1.63
CA GLN A 95 -17.32 2.84 -0.93
C GLN A 95 -17.62 4.13 -1.71
N GLN A 96 -17.44 4.13 -3.03
CA GLN A 96 -17.77 5.26 -3.89
C GLN A 96 -19.28 5.53 -3.88
N LEU A 97 -20.09 4.48 -3.92
CA LEU A 97 -21.55 4.60 -3.88
C LEU A 97 -22.01 5.26 -2.58
N ARG A 98 -21.50 4.80 -1.43
CA ARG A 98 -21.78 5.42 -0.11
C ARG A 98 -21.33 6.88 -0.02
N ARG A 99 -20.24 7.26 -0.70
CA ARG A 99 -19.76 8.65 -0.74
C ARG A 99 -20.58 9.52 -1.69
N GLY A 100 -21.08 8.95 -2.78
CA GLY A 100 -21.79 9.64 -3.86
C GLY A 100 -23.31 9.73 -3.66
N GLU A 101 -23.92 8.79 -2.93
CA GLU A 101 -25.36 8.81 -2.59
C GLU A 101 -25.74 9.99 -1.69
N GLY A 102 -24.79 10.62 -0.99
CA GLY A 102 -25.00 11.89 -0.31
C GLY A 102 -24.98 13.13 -1.23
N ARG A 103 -24.77 12.96 -2.54
CA ARG A 103 -24.59 14.09 -3.49
C ARG A 103 -25.55 14.06 -4.69
N ARG A 104 -26.39 13.04 -4.83
CA ARG A 104 -27.38 12.98 -5.91
C ARG A 104 -28.71 13.59 -5.42
N GLU A 105 -28.96 14.80 -5.89
CA GLU A 105 -30.25 15.50 -5.88
C GLU A 105 -30.92 15.66 -4.52
N GLU A 106 -30.20 16.24 -3.55
CA GLU A 106 -30.90 17.20 -2.69
C GLU A 106 -31.44 18.27 -3.63
N THR A 107 -32.76 18.24 -3.84
CA THR A 107 -33.53 19.36 -4.38
C THR A 107 -32.94 20.64 -3.79
N PRO A 108 -32.55 21.63 -4.63
CA PRO A 108 -31.89 22.82 -4.12
C PRO A 108 -32.71 23.35 -2.94
N PRO A 109 -32.10 23.49 -1.75
CA PRO A 109 -32.84 23.88 -0.55
C PRO A 109 -33.62 25.15 -0.91
N PRO A 110 -34.92 25.22 -0.58
CA PRO A 110 -35.75 26.36 -0.95
C PRO A 110 -35.01 27.63 -0.53
N LEU A 111 -34.78 28.51 -1.52
CA LEU A 111 -34.02 29.75 -1.37
C LEU A 111 -34.36 30.39 -0.03
N ARG A 112 -33.45 30.27 0.94
CA ARG A 112 -33.64 30.93 2.23
C ARG A 112 -33.77 32.43 1.91
N PRO A 113 -34.85 33.11 2.35
CA PRO A 113 -35.02 34.53 2.10
C PRO A 113 -33.79 35.27 2.61
N ALA A 114 -33.28 36.16 1.76
CA ALA A 114 -32.05 36.90 1.95
C ALA A 114 -31.99 37.52 3.36
N VAL A 115 -31.12 36.99 4.21
CA VAL A 115 -30.81 37.62 5.49
C VAL A 115 -30.04 38.89 5.18
N THR A 116 -30.69 40.03 5.40
CA THR A 116 -30.09 41.36 5.35
C THR A 116 -28.84 41.42 6.23
N PRO A 117 -27.71 41.95 5.72
CA PRO A 117 -26.47 42.03 6.48
C PRO A 117 -26.63 43.01 7.66
N VAL A 118 -26.47 42.50 8.88
CA VAL A 118 -26.40 43.31 10.10
C VAL A 118 -25.06 44.06 10.11
N PRO A 119 -25.04 45.39 10.37
CA PRO A 119 -23.81 46.17 10.39
C PRO A 119 -22.92 45.77 11.58
N ARG A 120 -21.66 45.47 11.29
CA ARG A 120 -20.62 45.15 12.30
C ARG A 120 -20.29 46.39 13.13
N ARG A 121 -20.44 46.27 14.45
CA ARG A 121 -20.03 47.27 15.43
C ARG A 121 -18.52 47.13 15.71
N PRO A 122 -17.72 48.20 15.66
CA PRO A 122 -16.32 48.16 16.08
C PRO A 122 -16.27 48.24 17.62
N SER A 123 -15.77 47.19 18.27
CA SER A 123 -15.54 47.19 19.71
C SER A 123 -14.07 46.89 19.98
N GLY A 124 -13.29 47.95 20.17
CA GLY A 124 -11.99 47.86 20.82
C GLY A 124 -12.21 47.64 22.32
N ALA A 125 -11.58 46.59 22.86
CA ALA A 125 -11.37 46.41 24.29
C ALA A 125 -10.01 45.73 24.52
N PRO A 126 -9.22 46.18 25.51
CA PRO A 126 -7.87 45.67 25.78
C PRO A 126 -7.86 44.31 26.52
N PRO A 127 -6.69 43.63 26.56
CA PRO A 127 -6.57 42.26 27.07
C PRO A 127 -6.69 42.21 28.59
N ARG A 128 -7.59 41.36 29.09
CA ARG A 128 -7.70 41.01 30.51
C ARG A 128 -6.79 39.83 30.81
N VAL A 129 -5.85 40.06 31.71
CA VAL A 129 -4.98 39.05 32.34
C VAL A 129 -5.82 38.24 33.33
N GLU A 130 -5.81 36.92 33.21
CA GLU A 130 -6.28 36.00 34.27
C GLU A 130 -5.12 35.11 34.74
N PRO A 131 -4.87 35.05 36.06
CA PRO A 131 -4.13 33.97 36.70
C PRO A 131 -5.02 33.15 37.63
N ALA A 132 -4.95 31.82 37.54
CA ALA A 132 -5.06 30.81 38.60
C ALA A 132 -5.49 29.47 37.98
N SER A 133 -4.64 28.44 37.99
CA SER A 133 -4.57 27.43 39.06
C SER A 133 -5.91 26.76 39.36
N GLN A 134 -6.19 25.67 38.64
CA GLN A 134 -7.02 24.57 39.12
C GLN A 134 -6.33 23.26 38.74
N ALA A 135 -5.83 22.57 39.76
CA ALA A 135 -5.35 21.19 39.67
C ALA A 135 -6.55 20.24 39.52
N PRO A 136 -6.49 19.21 38.66
CA PRO A 136 -7.50 18.17 38.63
C PRO A 136 -7.26 17.15 39.75
N ASP A 137 -8.35 16.83 40.44
CA ASP A 137 -8.50 15.83 41.49
C ASP A 137 -7.96 14.45 41.10
N ALA A 138 -7.39 13.78 42.10
CA ALA A 138 -6.92 12.42 42.06
C ALA A 138 -8.09 11.44 41.83
N VAL A 139 -8.08 10.77 40.67
CA VAL A 139 -8.95 9.64 40.38
C VAL A 139 -8.44 8.42 41.15
N ALA A 140 -9.30 7.83 41.98
CA ALA A 140 -9.05 6.63 42.75
C ALA A 140 -8.69 5.42 41.85
N PRO A 141 -7.80 4.51 42.29
CA PRO A 141 -7.49 3.29 41.56
C PRO A 141 -8.65 2.29 41.61
N PRO A 142 -9.00 1.61 40.51
CA PRO A 142 -9.96 0.52 40.55
C PRO A 142 -9.36 -0.70 41.26
N LEU A 143 -10.15 -1.27 42.16
CA LEU A 143 -9.87 -2.52 42.87
C LEU A 143 -9.65 -3.65 41.85
N VAL A 144 -8.47 -4.26 41.92
CA VAL A 144 -8.11 -5.48 41.20
C VAL A 144 -8.90 -6.64 41.81
N VAL A 145 -9.89 -7.14 41.08
CA VAL A 145 -10.55 -8.42 41.38
C VAL A 145 -9.69 -9.50 40.72
N GLU A 146 -8.90 -10.21 41.52
CA GLU A 146 -8.19 -11.42 41.12
C GLU A 146 -9.21 -12.54 40.90
N SER A 147 -9.52 -12.83 39.63
CA SER A 147 -10.18 -14.07 39.24
C SER A 147 -9.11 -15.09 38.82
N PRO A 148 -8.98 -16.25 39.50
CA PRO A 148 -8.04 -17.29 39.09
C PRO A 148 -8.55 -17.97 37.82
N LEU A 149 -7.98 -17.60 36.68
CA LEU A 149 -8.26 -18.25 35.40
C LEU A 149 -7.45 -19.55 35.32
N VAL A 150 -8.15 -20.66 35.54
CA VAL A 150 -7.67 -22.03 35.31
C VAL A 150 -7.34 -22.18 33.83
N VAL A 151 -6.05 -22.30 33.50
CA VAL A 151 -5.56 -22.61 32.14
C VAL A 151 -5.55 -24.14 31.96
N PRO A 152 -6.38 -24.72 31.08
CA PRO A 152 -6.22 -26.12 30.69
C PRO A 152 -4.98 -26.28 29.79
N ALA A 153 -4.22 -27.33 30.06
CA ALA A 153 -2.93 -27.65 29.44
C ALA A 153 -3.02 -27.80 27.90
N PRO A 154 -1.93 -27.46 27.16
CA PRO A 154 -1.90 -27.62 25.72
C PRO A 154 -1.86 -29.10 25.31
N LEU A 155 -2.81 -29.45 24.44
CA LEU A 155 -2.91 -30.74 23.76
C LEU A 155 -1.64 -30.97 22.92
N ARG A 156 -0.82 -31.94 23.32
CA ARG A 156 0.34 -32.41 22.56
C ARG A 156 -0.15 -33.02 21.25
N LYS A 157 0.31 -32.46 20.12
CA LYS A 157 0.13 -33.03 18.79
C LYS A 157 1.42 -33.74 18.42
N ASP A 158 1.42 -35.06 18.55
CA ASP A 158 2.52 -35.92 18.13
C ASP A 158 2.70 -35.83 16.60
N PRO A 159 3.94 -35.76 16.09
CA PRO A 159 4.21 -35.82 14.65
C PRO A 159 4.21 -37.29 14.17
N PRO A 160 3.58 -37.61 13.03
CA PRO A 160 3.77 -38.91 12.42
C PRO A 160 5.16 -39.00 11.78
N ALA A 161 5.87 -40.04 12.22
CA ALA A 161 7.09 -40.54 11.62
C ALA A 161 6.87 -41.04 10.18
N GLY A 162 7.91 -40.90 9.36
CA GLY A 162 8.23 -41.88 8.31
C GLY A 162 7.95 -41.45 6.86
N SER A 163 9.01 -41.04 6.16
CA SER A 163 9.28 -41.39 4.75
C SER A 163 10.71 -40.92 4.41
N VAL A 164 11.73 -41.70 4.76
CA VAL A 164 12.46 -42.63 3.89
C VAL A 164 12.79 -42.07 2.49
N GLY A 165 14.04 -41.60 2.36
CA GLY A 165 14.97 -41.97 1.28
C GLY A 165 14.57 -41.73 -0.18
N SER A 166 15.25 -40.78 -0.82
CA SER A 166 15.84 -41.04 -2.14
C SER A 166 16.98 -40.07 -2.43
N SER A 167 18.18 -40.59 -2.26
CA SER A 167 19.40 -40.10 -2.88
C SER A 167 19.32 -40.31 -4.39
N ALA A 168 19.56 -39.25 -5.17
CA ALA A 168 19.95 -39.36 -6.57
C ALA A 168 21.05 -38.33 -6.86
N PRO A 169 22.20 -38.74 -7.42
CA PRO A 169 23.32 -37.85 -7.71
C PRO A 169 23.32 -37.35 -9.16
N GLY A 170 23.75 -36.10 -9.34
CA GLY A 170 24.42 -35.61 -10.56
C GLY A 170 23.71 -34.44 -11.28
N PRO A 171 24.36 -33.81 -12.28
CA PRO A 171 25.77 -33.87 -12.66
C PRO A 171 26.50 -32.52 -12.54
N ARG A 172 27.83 -32.60 -12.55
CA ARG A 172 28.77 -31.48 -12.62
C ARG A 172 28.66 -30.80 -13.98
N SER A 173 28.39 -29.49 -14.01
CA SER A 173 28.59 -28.66 -15.20
C SER A 173 29.82 -27.77 -15.02
N SER A 174 30.95 -28.28 -15.47
CA SER A 174 32.14 -27.52 -15.82
C SER A 174 31.87 -26.72 -17.10
N SER A 175 31.77 -25.39 -17.01
CA SER A 175 31.84 -24.51 -18.18
C SER A 175 33.09 -23.63 -18.08
N SER A 176 34.20 -24.22 -18.51
CA SER A 176 35.44 -23.52 -18.83
C SER A 176 35.20 -22.70 -20.10
N ARG A 177 34.97 -21.39 -19.97
CA ARG A 177 35.02 -20.45 -21.10
C ARG A 177 36.43 -19.86 -21.20
N PRO A 178 37.14 -20.03 -22.32
CA PRO A 178 38.42 -19.36 -22.54
C PRO A 178 38.20 -17.86 -22.80
N SER A 179 38.94 -17.06 -22.04
CA SER A 179 39.08 -15.61 -22.20
C SER A 179 39.87 -15.32 -23.48
N MET A 180 39.23 -14.77 -24.50
CA MET A 180 39.92 -14.15 -25.64
C MET A 180 40.14 -12.67 -25.31
N ILE A 181 41.39 -12.34 -24.98
CA ILE A 181 41.91 -10.98 -24.87
C ILE A 181 42.36 -10.57 -26.29
N PRO A 182 41.74 -9.57 -26.94
CA PRO A 182 42.31 -8.97 -28.14
C PRO A 182 43.46 -8.00 -27.79
N PRO A 183 44.52 -7.93 -28.62
CA PRO A 183 45.63 -7.01 -28.41
C PRO A 183 45.26 -5.56 -28.76
N PRO A 184 45.93 -4.55 -28.18
CA PRO A 184 45.72 -3.15 -28.54
C PRO A 184 46.37 -2.84 -29.90
N LEU A 185 45.54 -2.44 -30.86
CA LEU A 185 46.01 -1.79 -32.08
C LEU A 185 46.33 -0.32 -31.77
N GLY A 186 47.62 -0.01 -31.81
CA GLY A 186 48.10 1.36 -31.96
C GLY A 186 47.66 1.93 -33.30
N GLY A 187 47.10 3.14 -33.27
CA GLY A 187 46.68 3.86 -34.45
C GLY A 187 46.44 5.32 -34.10
N GLY A 188 47.49 6.13 -34.22
CA GLY A 188 47.37 7.59 -34.16
C GLY A 188 46.50 8.10 -35.31
N GLY A 189 45.65 9.07 -35.02
CA GLY A 189 44.81 9.65 -36.06
C GLY A 189 43.77 10.63 -35.55
N ARG A 190 44.12 11.91 -35.72
CA ARG A 190 43.21 13.04 -36.00
C ARG A 190 42.34 13.59 -34.85
N LEU A 191 42.73 14.81 -34.50
CA LEU A 191 41.90 15.89 -33.94
C LEU A 191 40.60 16.04 -34.74
N GLY A 192 39.53 15.43 -34.25
CA GLY A 192 38.17 15.59 -34.72
C GLY A 192 37.30 16.07 -33.57
N SER A 193 36.69 17.24 -33.77
CA SER A 193 35.76 17.92 -32.87
C SER A 193 34.78 16.94 -32.20
N VAL A 194 35.01 16.69 -30.90
CA VAL A 194 34.12 15.88 -30.05
C VAL A 194 32.86 16.69 -29.80
N ALA A 195 31.74 16.27 -30.39
CA ALA A 195 30.43 16.77 -30.03
C ALA A 195 30.25 16.60 -28.50
N PRO A 196 29.70 17.60 -27.77
CA PRO A 196 29.51 17.49 -26.33
C PRO A 196 28.68 16.25 -26.05
N ILE A 197 29.29 15.29 -25.35
CA ILE A 197 28.60 14.11 -24.83
C ILE A 197 27.41 14.65 -24.04
N PRO A 198 26.17 14.27 -24.35
CA PRO A 198 25.01 14.72 -23.60
C PRO A 198 25.26 14.31 -22.15
N MET A 199 25.41 15.32 -21.28
CA MET A 199 25.48 15.11 -19.84
C MET A 199 24.28 14.26 -19.46
N LEU A 200 24.54 12.98 -19.15
CA LEU A 200 23.57 12.05 -18.61
C LEU A 200 22.82 12.77 -17.50
N ALA A 201 21.49 12.90 -17.67
CA ALA A 201 20.62 13.56 -16.73
C ALA A 201 20.91 13.07 -15.32
N ALA A 202 20.99 14.02 -14.38
CA ALA A 202 21.57 13.78 -13.07
C ALA A 202 20.87 12.61 -12.35
N PRO A 203 21.64 11.66 -11.76
CA PRO A 203 21.11 10.49 -11.02
C PRO A 203 20.26 10.85 -9.79
N SER A 204 20.03 12.14 -9.52
CA SER A 204 19.20 12.64 -8.43
C SER A 204 17.70 12.53 -8.69
N ALA A 205 17.24 12.52 -9.95
CA ALA A 205 15.80 12.45 -10.26
C ALA A 205 15.24 11.04 -9.96
N GLU A 206 15.87 10.00 -10.50
CA GLU A 206 15.48 8.60 -10.26
C GLU A 206 15.55 8.23 -8.77
N ARG A 207 16.48 8.82 -8.00
CA ARG A 207 16.58 8.63 -6.55
C ARG A 207 15.36 9.19 -5.81
N ARG A 208 14.88 10.38 -6.19
CA ARG A 208 13.70 10.98 -5.57
C ARG A 208 12.45 10.16 -5.85
N ASP A 209 12.33 9.61 -7.06
CA ASP A 209 11.22 8.75 -7.43
C ASP A 209 11.25 7.44 -6.64
N LEU A 210 12.42 6.84 -6.44
CA LEU A 210 12.58 5.65 -5.61
C LEU A 210 12.21 5.92 -4.14
N ASP A 211 12.66 7.04 -3.58
CA ASP A 211 12.32 7.43 -2.20
C ASP A 211 10.81 7.67 -2.05
N ALA A 212 10.17 8.31 -3.03
CA ALA A 212 8.72 8.50 -3.06
C ALA A 212 7.95 7.17 -3.14
N LEU A 213 8.41 6.24 -3.98
CA LEU A 213 7.83 4.90 -4.09
C LEU A 213 7.97 4.11 -2.78
N LEU A 214 9.11 4.21 -2.09
CA LEU A 214 9.32 3.54 -0.82
C LEU A 214 8.38 4.08 0.27
N VAL A 215 8.17 5.40 0.34
CA VAL A 215 7.19 6.00 1.25
C VAL A 215 5.77 5.51 0.94
N GLU A 216 5.42 5.36 -0.33
CA GLU A 216 4.10 4.87 -0.72
C GLU A 216 3.92 3.38 -0.38
N VAL A 217 4.96 2.55 -0.56
CA VAL A 217 4.98 1.15 -0.14
C VAL A 217 4.81 1.04 1.38
N GLU A 218 5.48 1.88 2.16
CA GLU A 218 5.27 1.93 3.62
C GLU A 218 3.83 2.30 3.97
N ARG A 219 3.26 3.32 3.31
CA ARG A 219 1.88 3.76 3.52
C ARG A 219 0.88 2.62 3.24
N ILE A 220 1.08 1.92 2.13
CA ILE A 220 0.24 0.76 1.74
C ILE A 220 0.40 -0.37 2.76
N ALA A 221 1.62 -0.70 3.18
CA ALA A 221 1.87 -1.75 4.16
C ALA A 221 1.15 -1.50 5.49
N VAL A 222 1.21 -0.26 6.00
CA VAL A 222 0.47 0.15 7.21
C VAL A 222 -1.03 0.02 7.00
N SER A 223 -1.53 0.50 5.87
CA SER A 223 -2.97 0.44 5.56
C SER A 223 -3.47 -1.01 5.49
N VAL A 224 -2.72 -1.90 4.84
CA VAL A 224 -3.07 -3.33 4.72
C VAL A 224 -3.07 -4.01 6.09
N GLN A 225 -2.02 -3.80 6.89
CA GLN A 225 -1.95 -4.38 8.23
C GLN A 225 -3.05 -3.88 9.15
N PHE A 226 -3.41 -2.60 9.05
CA PHE A 226 -4.54 -2.04 9.79
C PHE A 226 -5.87 -2.68 9.37
N CYS A 227 -6.11 -2.84 8.06
CA CYS A 227 -7.29 -3.54 7.56
C CYS A 227 -7.36 -5.00 8.05
N ILE A 228 -6.24 -5.74 8.00
CA ILE A 228 -6.17 -7.12 8.52
C ILE A 228 -6.51 -7.16 10.01
N ALA A 229 -5.95 -6.23 10.81
CA ALA A 229 -6.24 -6.13 12.24
C ALA A 229 -7.72 -5.80 12.52
N GLN A 230 -8.40 -5.03 11.65
CA GLN A 230 -9.82 -4.74 11.80
C GLN A 230 -10.74 -5.92 11.48
N VAL A 231 -10.35 -6.79 10.54
CA VAL A 231 -11.18 -7.92 10.08
C VAL A 231 -11.11 -9.11 11.04
N LEU A 232 -9.97 -9.37 11.66
CA LEU A 232 -9.74 -10.63 12.40
C LEU A 232 -10.36 -10.68 13.80
N ASP A 233 -10.49 -9.57 14.53
CA ASP A 233 -11.21 -9.52 15.81
C ASP A 233 -11.42 -8.06 16.27
N PRO A 234 -12.66 -7.57 16.42
CA PRO A 234 -12.93 -6.18 16.74
C PRO A 234 -12.66 -5.76 18.19
N GLN A 235 -12.31 -6.65 19.14
CA GLN A 235 -12.17 -6.23 20.56
C GLN A 235 -10.90 -6.72 21.27
N ALA A 236 -10.46 -7.97 21.12
CA ALA A 236 -9.33 -8.51 21.92
C ALA A 236 -8.03 -8.70 21.11
N ALA A 237 -8.11 -9.13 19.84
CA ALA A 237 -6.90 -9.25 18.99
C ALA A 237 -6.36 -7.92 18.46
N ARG A 238 -7.00 -6.77 18.74
CA ARG A 238 -6.58 -5.46 18.21
C ARG A 238 -5.21 -5.03 18.72
N VAL A 239 -4.91 -5.18 20.02
CA VAL A 239 -3.66 -4.64 20.58
C VAL A 239 -2.46 -5.45 20.13
N SER A 240 -2.52 -6.79 20.22
CA SER A 240 -1.43 -7.65 19.78
C SER A 240 -1.25 -7.62 18.26
N ALA A 241 -2.32 -7.58 17.46
CA ALA A 241 -2.22 -7.43 16.02
C ALA A 241 -1.64 -6.07 15.61
N LEU A 242 -2.02 -4.98 16.27
CA LEU A 242 -1.44 -3.66 16.03
C LEU A 242 0.03 -3.58 16.48
N GLN A 243 0.40 -4.23 17.58
CA GLN A 243 1.80 -4.35 18.01
C GLN A 243 2.62 -5.14 16.99
N ASN A 244 2.11 -6.28 16.52
CA ASN A 244 2.77 -7.09 15.50
C ASN A 244 2.90 -6.35 14.18
N ALA A 245 1.86 -5.62 13.76
CA ALA A 245 1.89 -4.74 12.59
C ALA A 245 2.94 -3.63 12.75
N GLY A 246 2.94 -2.95 13.89
CA GLY A 246 3.92 -1.92 14.23
C GLY A 246 5.35 -2.44 14.21
N GLN A 247 5.58 -3.65 14.75
CA GLN A 247 6.88 -4.30 14.72
C GLN A 247 7.30 -4.66 13.29
N ALA A 248 6.39 -5.26 12.50
CA ALA A 248 6.66 -5.59 11.10
C ALA A 248 6.99 -4.35 10.26
N LEU A 249 6.35 -3.20 10.53
CA LEU A 249 6.66 -1.93 9.89
C LEU A 249 8.04 -1.39 10.32
N ALA A 250 8.37 -1.47 11.60
CA ALA A 250 9.69 -1.08 12.09
C ALA A 250 10.79 -1.93 11.44
N ASP A 251 10.51 -3.22 11.25
CA ASP A 251 11.41 -4.18 10.62
C ASP A 251 11.65 -3.85 9.13
N THR A 252 10.60 -3.56 8.37
CA THR A 252 10.72 -3.19 6.95
C THR A 252 11.45 -1.86 6.78
N ARG A 253 11.13 -0.85 7.60
CA ARG A 253 11.83 0.45 7.62
C ARG A 253 13.32 0.30 7.91
N SER A 254 13.65 -0.48 8.94
CA SER A 254 15.03 -0.77 9.30
C SER A 254 15.77 -1.47 8.15
N ALA A 255 15.15 -2.46 7.51
CA ALA A 255 15.75 -3.20 6.41
C ALA A 255 16.00 -2.31 5.18
N LEU A 256 15.02 -1.50 4.77
CA LEU A 256 15.15 -0.59 3.62
C LEU A 256 16.24 0.46 3.85
N ALA A 257 16.23 1.12 5.02
CA ALA A 257 17.24 2.09 5.39
C ALA A 257 18.65 1.46 5.42
N SER A 258 18.77 0.22 5.89
CA SER A 258 20.05 -0.53 5.89
C SER A 258 20.54 -0.87 4.48
N ILE A 259 19.64 -1.16 3.53
CA ILE A 259 20.00 -1.41 2.12
C ILE A 259 20.51 -0.13 1.47
N GLN A 260 19.80 0.99 1.68
CA GLN A 260 20.23 2.30 1.17
C GLN A 260 21.58 2.70 1.75
N ALA A 261 21.77 2.54 3.07
CA ALA A 261 23.02 2.85 3.75
C ALA A 261 24.22 2.10 3.16
N ARG A 262 24.09 0.78 2.92
CA ARG A 262 25.17 -0.02 2.31
C ARG A 262 25.52 0.45 0.90
N ARG A 263 24.52 0.81 0.08
CA ARG A 263 24.76 1.38 -1.26
C ARG A 263 25.51 2.70 -1.20
N ASP A 264 25.27 3.50 -0.17
CA ASP A 264 25.99 4.75 0.05
C ASP A 264 27.41 4.52 0.56
N GLU A 265 27.63 3.53 1.43
CA GLU A 265 28.96 3.08 1.86
C GLU A 265 29.80 2.59 0.68
N GLU A 266 29.25 1.72 -0.17
CA GLU A 266 29.90 1.20 -1.38
C GLU A 266 30.30 2.33 -2.34
N ALA A 267 29.52 3.41 -2.37
CA ALA A 267 29.81 4.58 -3.18
C ALA A 267 30.65 5.65 -2.48
N GLY A 268 31.12 5.39 -1.25
CA GLY A 268 31.93 6.32 -0.45
C GLY A 268 31.20 7.57 0.05
N ARG A 269 29.86 7.60 0.00
CA ARG A 269 29.02 8.73 0.45
C ARG A 269 28.71 8.61 1.95
N TRP A 270 29.73 8.75 2.77
CA TRP A 270 29.64 8.49 4.22
C TRP A 270 28.59 9.33 4.96
N HIS A 271 28.33 10.57 4.55
CA HIS A 271 27.28 11.41 5.16
C HIS A 271 25.87 10.86 4.89
N GLU A 272 25.57 10.45 3.66
CA GLU A 272 24.28 9.86 3.29
C GLU A 272 24.10 8.49 3.96
N ALA A 273 25.16 7.67 3.97
CA ALA A 273 25.18 6.39 4.67
C ALA A 273 24.87 6.55 6.17
N THR A 274 25.49 7.53 6.83
CA THR A 274 25.26 7.84 8.26
C THR A 274 23.81 8.23 8.51
N ALA A 275 23.22 9.07 7.65
CA ALA A 275 21.81 9.46 7.76
C ALA A 275 20.86 8.25 7.60
N ASN A 276 21.19 7.31 6.71
CA ASN A 276 20.42 6.08 6.50
C ASN A 276 20.56 5.10 7.66
N TRP A 277 21.76 4.90 8.21
CA TRP A 277 21.94 4.10 9.42
C TRP A 277 21.26 4.71 10.65
N LEU A 278 21.23 6.04 10.75
CA LEU A 278 20.47 6.71 11.81
C LEU A 278 18.96 6.47 11.68
N ARG A 279 18.42 6.45 10.45
CA ARG A 279 17.03 6.06 10.20
C ARG A 279 16.76 4.62 10.62
N ALA A 280 17.66 3.69 10.27
CA ALA A 280 17.54 2.28 10.66
C ALA A 280 17.55 2.09 12.19
N THR A 281 18.46 2.75 12.89
CA THR A 281 18.55 2.68 14.37
C THR A 281 17.36 3.34 15.07
N ARG A 282 16.72 4.36 14.49
CA ARG A 282 15.46 4.90 15.03
C ARG A 282 14.30 3.90 14.92
N ALA A 283 14.27 3.10 13.85
CA ALA A 283 13.27 2.04 13.70
C ALA A 283 13.51 0.88 14.68
N ARG A 284 14.78 0.54 14.95
CA ARG A 284 15.18 -0.49 15.91
C ARG A 284 16.26 0.04 16.87
N PRO A 285 15.88 0.74 17.96
CA PRO A 285 16.83 1.39 18.85
C PRO A 285 17.68 0.43 19.69
N ARG A 286 17.29 -0.84 19.75
CA ARG A 286 17.98 -1.91 20.50
C ARG A 286 18.63 -2.94 19.58
N ASP A 287 18.97 -2.57 18.36
CA ASP A 287 19.73 -3.44 17.45
C ASP A 287 21.22 -3.05 17.52
N ALA A 288 22.02 -3.88 18.20
CA ALA A 288 23.44 -3.63 18.40
C ALA A 288 24.23 -3.60 17.08
N VAL A 289 23.81 -4.37 16.07
CA VAL A 289 24.50 -4.44 14.77
C VAL A 289 24.34 -3.12 14.02
N LEU A 290 23.14 -2.55 14.02
CA LEU A 290 22.87 -1.25 13.37
C LEU A 290 23.63 -0.11 14.05
N LEU A 291 23.70 -0.12 15.38
CA LEU A 291 24.47 0.86 16.16
C LEU A 291 25.97 0.75 15.89
N ALA A 292 26.51 -0.48 15.78
CA ALA A 292 27.91 -0.71 15.43
C ALA A 292 28.25 -0.22 14.02
N ARG A 293 27.36 -0.43 13.04
CA ARG A 293 27.54 0.11 11.67
C ARG A 293 27.48 1.64 11.62
N LEU A 294 26.57 2.25 12.38
CA LEU A 294 26.52 3.69 12.54
C LEU A 294 27.84 4.24 13.12
N ALA A 295 28.39 3.56 14.15
CA ALA A 295 29.67 3.93 14.74
C ALA A 295 30.83 3.85 13.73
N GLU A 296 30.87 2.80 12.91
CA GLU A 296 31.87 2.63 11.85
C GLU A 296 31.79 3.77 10.82
N CYS A 297 30.58 4.16 10.41
CA CYS A 297 30.37 5.29 9.51
C CYS A 297 30.91 6.62 10.10
N HIS A 298 30.59 6.93 11.36
CA HIS A 298 31.12 8.13 12.03
C HIS A 298 32.65 8.11 12.12
N HIS A 299 33.24 6.96 12.44
CA HIS A 299 34.69 6.80 12.47
C HIS A 299 35.33 7.07 11.10
N ARG A 300 34.72 6.59 10.02
CA ARG A 300 35.19 6.84 8.63
C ARG A 300 35.09 8.32 8.24
N MET A 301 34.08 9.03 8.72
CA MET A 301 33.96 10.49 8.53
C MET A 301 34.95 11.30 9.39
N GLY A 302 35.57 10.69 10.39
CA GLY A 302 36.46 11.37 11.34
C GLY A 302 35.75 11.98 12.54
N ASP A 303 34.46 11.73 12.72
CA ASP A 303 33.69 12.14 13.90
C ASP A 303 33.87 11.13 15.04
N LEU A 304 35.02 11.24 15.73
CA LEU A 304 35.47 10.24 16.70
C LEU A 304 34.57 10.16 17.94
N GLN A 305 33.98 11.29 18.36
CA GLN A 305 33.10 11.35 19.52
C GLN A 305 31.78 10.63 19.24
N ALA A 306 31.13 10.95 18.11
CA ALA A 306 29.89 10.27 17.73
C ALA A 306 30.10 8.76 17.48
N ALA A 307 31.27 8.39 16.98
CA ALA A 307 31.65 6.98 16.81
C ALA A 307 31.78 6.24 18.16
N ASP A 308 32.46 6.82 19.15
CA ASP A 308 32.59 6.26 20.50
C ASP A 308 31.20 6.09 21.15
N ASP A 309 30.35 7.13 21.11
CA ASP A 309 29.01 7.09 21.69
C ASP A 309 28.12 6.02 21.05
N ALA A 310 28.17 5.88 19.72
CA ALA A 310 27.40 4.84 19.03
C ALA A 310 27.92 3.43 19.35
N ALA A 311 29.24 3.23 19.43
CA ALA A 311 29.83 1.93 19.76
C ALA A 311 29.54 1.52 21.21
N ARG A 312 29.61 2.45 22.17
CA ARG A 312 29.23 2.18 23.57
C ARG A 312 27.76 1.83 23.72
N ARG A 313 26.87 2.50 22.98
CA ARG A 313 25.44 2.14 22.94
C ARG A 313 25.22 0.73 22.38
N ALA A 314 25.97 0.34 21.34
CA ALA A 314 25.91 -1.02 20.81
C ALA A 314 26.31 -2.06 21.87
N LEU A 315 27.42 -1.82 22.60
CA LEU A 315 27.87 -2.71 23.68
C LEU A 315 26.95 -2.75 24.90
N ALA A 316 26.25 -1.66 25.19
CA ALA A 316 25.25 -1.63 26.24
C ALA A 316 24.03 -2.52 25.92
N VAL A 317 23.72 -2.70 24.63
CA VAL A 317 22.65 -3.58 24.16
C VAL A 317 23.14 -5.03 24.05
N ASP A 318 24.33 -5.24 23.49
CA ASP A 318 24.97 -6.55 23.37
C ASP A 318 26.47 -6.44 23.65
N THR A 319 26.89 -6.92 24.82
CA THR A 319 28.29 -6.92 25.26
C THR A 319 29.18 -7.82 24.40
N GLY A 320 28.59 -8.74 23.64
CA GLY A 320 29.26 -9.63 22.70
C GLY A 320 29.46 -9.04 21.30
N CYS A 321 29.01 -7.80 21.03
CA CYS A 321 29.09 -7.21 19.69
C CYS A 321 30.54 -6.89 19.27
N GLU A 322 31.19 -7.83 18.58
CA GLU A 322 32.59 -7.71 18.13
C GLU A 322 32.83 -6.51 17.20
N ALA A 323 31.83 -6.16 16.36
CA ALA A 323 31.92 -4.99 15.49
C ALA A 323 32.08 -3.68 16.28
N ALA A 324 31.35 -3.52 17.39
CA ALA A 324 31.48 -2.34 18.24
C ALA A 324 32.85 -2.28 18.95
N LYS A 325 33.35 -3.43 19.44
CA LYS A 325 34.69 -3.52 20.05
C LYS A 325 35.79 -3.18 19.06
N ALA A 326 35.66 -3.61 17.80
CA ALA A 326 36.60 -3.29 16.74
C ALA A 326 36.67 -1.78 16.48
N VAL A 327 35.53 -1.07 16.47
CA VAL A 327 35.49 0.40 16.33
C VAL A 327 36.18 1.09 17.50
N LEU A 328 35.90 0.70 18.75
CA LEU A 328 36.57 1.28 19.93
C LEU A 328 38.09 1.03 19.94
N THR A 329 38.51 -0.16 19.52
CA THR A 329 39.95 -0.49 19.39
C THR A 329 40.62 0.32 18.29
N ALA A 330 39.91 0.62 17.20
CA ALA A 330 40.41 1.51 16.15
C ALA A 330 40.54 2.96 16.63
N LEU A 331 39.58 3.44 17.43
CA LEU A 331 39.60 4.77 18.03
C LEU A 331 40.78 4.95 19.01
N SER A 332 41.11 3.92 19.80
CA SER A 332 42.21 4.00 20.77
C SER A 332 43.61 3.95 20.16
N ARG A 333 43.74 3.64 18.87
CA ARG A 333 45.03 3.55 18.15
C ARG A 333 45.42 4.85 17.43
N ARG A 334 44.52 5.84 17.39
CA ARG A 334 44.80 7.17 16.83
C ARG A 334 45.31 8.11 17.92
#